data_AF-A0A9X0YUT1-F1
#
_entry.id   AF-A0A9X0YUT1-F1
#
_cell.length_a   1.000
_cell.length_b   1.000
_cell.length_c   1.000
_cell.angle_alpha   90.00
_cell.angle_beta   90.00
_cell.angle_gamma   90.00
#
_symmetry.space_group_name_H-M   'P 1'
#
loop_
_entity.id
_entity.type
_entity.pdbx_description
1 polymer ?
#
loop_
_entity_poly.entity_id
_entity_poly.type
_entity_poly.pdbx_seq_one_letter_code
_entity_poly.pdbx_strand_id
1 'polypeptide(L)'
;MHTVNSMCYKDYKFEVDGRKAGIDDIFPGFNPNDRIGIVTRTPGGSMGAGNLIMSALTSFYDFYRPELGDEPGKLRIYPEYFVFHVGQRHMNHTMMDIWPPHKDVIVEEDDPEEILASINDRGITRLVVEDITPTEPTFLRETISSAKRRIVSALAYNPTGRVNQGDIKVMGCAESEKNILASMNMSEEISEELRAQLKINRENITVDNCVVETYRRIEPSQAVHMLTEFTKVGSKTSSYLEVLENNDKYLTKSW
;
A
#
# COMPACT_ATOMS: atom_id res chain seq x y z
N MET A 1 5.51 20.54 7.77
CA MET A 1 5.53 19.06 7.64
C MET A 1 5.48 18.44 9.04
N HIS A 2 4.36 17.85 9.48
CA HIS A 2 4.15 17.50 10.90
C HIS A 2 4.95 16.26 11.35
N THR A 3 4.94 15.19 10.55
CA THR A 3 5.50 13.88 10.91
C THR A 3 7.00 13.89 11.18
N VAL A 4 7.76 14.75 10.47
CA VAL A 4 9.23 14.84 10.61
C VAL A 4 9.65 15.19 12.03
N ASN A 5 8.87 16.01 12.74
CA ASN A 5 9.26 16.44 14.09
C ASN A 5 8.67 15.57 15.21
N SER A 6 7.67 14.73 14.91
CA SER A 6 6.95 13.95 15.92
C SER A 6 7.42 12.49 16.03
N MET A 7 8.08 11.95 15.01
CA MET A 7 8.50 10.54 14.98
C MET A 7 9.70 10.28 14.06
N CYS A 8 10.37 9.15 14.30
CA CYS A 8 11.45 8.62 13.48
C CYS A 8 11.36 7.10 13.35
N TYR A 9 12.16 6.52 12.46
CA TYR A 9 12.17 5.08 12.21
C TYR A 9 12.43 4.24 13.49
N LYS A 10 13.21 4.78 14.44
CA LYS A 10 13.56 4.08 15.69
C LYS A 10 12.38 3.92 16.66
N ASP A 11 11.28 4.61 16.43
CA ASP A 11 10.06 4.49 17.24
C ASP A 11 9.26 3.22 16.90
N TYR A 12 9.64 2.50 15.84
CA TYR A 12 9.02 1.26 15.40
C TYR A 12 9.87 0.05 15.77
N LYS A 13 9.22 -1.10 15.97
CA LYS A 13 9.89 -2.39 16.13
C LYS A 13 9.43 -3.35 15.05
N PHE A 14 10.38 -4.06 14.48
CA PHE A 14 10.15 -5.01 13.40
C PHE A 14 10.56 -6.41 13.85
N GLU A 15 9.78 -7.39 13.44
CA GLU A 15 10.10 -8.80 13.56
C GLU A 15 9.88 -9.46 12.20
N VAL A 16 10.84 -10.29 11.77
CA VAL A 16 10.72 -11.16 10.60
C VAL A 16 11.08 -12.57 11.04
N ASP A 17 10.22 -13.55 10.76
CA ASP A 17 10.41 -14.96 11.16
C ASP A 17 10.71 -15.14 12.65
N GLY A 18 10.04 -14.38 13.52
CA GLY A 18 10.26 -14.46 14.97
C GLY A 18 11.50 -13.71 15.49
N ARG A 19 12.24 -13.01 14.62
CA ARG A 19 13.52 -12.36 14.96
C ARG A 19 13.44 -10.85 14.78
N LYS A 20 14.10 -10.13 15.69
CA LYS A 20 14.26 -8.67 15.57
C LYS A 20 14.86 -8.33 14.20
N ALA A 21 14.24 -7.38 13.52
CA ALA A 21 14.53 -7.00 12.15
C ALA A 21 14.51 -5.47 11.97
N GLY A 22 14.71 -5.01 10.75
CA GLY A 22 14.48 -3.64 10.29
C GLY A 22 13.71 -3.57 8.96
N ILE A 23 13.52 -2.35 8.45
CA ILE A 23 12.80 -2.13 7.19
C ILE A 23 13.47 -2.80 5.99
N ASP A 24 14.79 -2.94 6.00
CA ASP A 24 15.54 -3.61 4.93
C ASP A 24 15.31 -5.13 4.92
N ASP A 25 14.94 -5.74 6.06
CA ASP A 25 14.54 -7.15 6.10
C ASP A 25 13.12 -7.36 5.55
N ILE A 26 12.28 -6.32 5.58
CA ILE A 26 10.92 -6.31 5.01
C ILE A 26 10.98 -6.00 3.51
N PHE A 27 11.76 -4.99 3.13
CA PHE A 27 12.00 -4.54 1.78
C PHE A 27 13.50 -4.58 1.46
N PRO A 28 14.05 -5.72 1.02
CA PRO A 28 15.49 -5.84 0.74
C PRO A 28 16.00 -4.78 -0.22
N GLY A 29 17.08 -4.10 0.16
CA GLY A 29 17.69 -3.00 -0.58
C GLY A 29 16.90 -1.70 -0.49
N PHE A 30 16.18 -1.48 0.62
CA PHE A 30 15.31 -0.32 0.78
C PHE A 30 16.10 0.99 0.66
N ASN A 31 15.64 1.90 -0.20
CA ASN A 31 16.32 3.15 -0.46
C ASN A 31 15.35 4.31 -0.76
N PRO A 32 15.81 5.56 -0.79
CA PRO A 32 14.93 6.72 -0.96
C PRO A 32 14.17 6.79 -2.29
N ASN A 33 14.59 6.02 -3.31
CA ASN A 33 13.93 5.98 -4.61
C ASN A 33 12.89 4.86 -4.70
N ASP A 34 12.74 4.03 -3.67
CA ASP A 34 11.71 3.02 -3.63
C ASP A 34 10.32 3.66 -3.66
N ARG A 35 9.43 3.03 -4.41
CA ARG A 35 8.04 3.46 -4.60
C ARG A 35 7.12 2.38 -4.06
N ILE A 36 6.40 2.68 -2.99
CA ILE A 36 5.49 1.73 -2.34
C ILE A 36 4.08 1.96 -2.87
N GLY A 37 3.44 0.92 -3.38
CA GLY A 37 2.05 0.93 -3.81
C GLY A 37 1.21 0.06 -2.89
N ILE A 38 0.17 0.62 -2.29
CA ILE A 38 -0.77 -0.10 -1.43
C ILE A 38 -2.10 -0.20 -2.19
N VAL A 39 -2.59 -1.41 -2.43
CA VAL A 39 -3.89 -1.63 -3.08
C VAL A 39 -4.93 -1.90 -2.01
N THR A 40 -5.95 -1.06 -1.95
CA THR A 40 -7.06 -1.17 -1.00
C THR A 40 -8.41 -1.27 -1.71
N ARG A 41 -9.26 -2.13 -1.17
CA ARG A 41 -10.53 -2.53 -1.79
C ARG A 41 -11.72 -2.37 -0.84
N THR A 42 -11.46 -2.20 0.44
CA THR A 42 -12.48 -2.07 1.48
C THR A 42 -12.40 -0.71 2.18
N PRO A 43 -13.52 -0.08 2.55
CA PRO A 43 -13.50 1.17 3.31
C PRO A 43 -12.72 1.02 4.63
N GLY A 44 -11.73 1.88 4.85
CA GLY A 44 -10.77 1.80 5.95
C GLY A 44 -9.74 0.67 5.82
N GLY A 45 -9.70 -0.06 4.71
CA GLY A 45 -8.89 -1.27 4.55
C GLY A 45 -7.40 -1.04 4.76
N SER A 46 -6.86 0.04 4.19
CA SER A 46 -5.46 0.43 4.33
C SER A 46 -5.01 0.73 5.77
N MET A 47 -5.91 0.86 6.75
CA MET A 47 -5.55 0.89 8.17
C MET A 47 -4.77 -0.36 8.58
N GLY A 48 -5.05 -1.52 7.99
CA GLY A 48 -4.31 -2.76 8.23
C GLY A 48 -2.85 -2.74 7.77
N ALA A 49 -2.44 -1.71 7.03
CA ALA A 49 -1.07 -1.44 6.61
C ALA A 49 -0.51 -0.12 7.17
N GLY A 50 -1.21 0.48 8.15
CA GLY A 50 -0.87 1.79 8.68
C GLY A 50 0.53 1.87 9.28
N ASN A 51 0.93 0.89 10.09
CA ASN A 51 2.26 0.86 10.70
C ASN A 51 3.37 0.65 9.66
N LEU A 52 3.13 -0.18 8.64
CA LEU A 52 4.08 -0.38 7.53
C LEU A 52 4.27 0.92 6.74
N ILE A 53 3.18 1.62 6.40
CA ILE A 53 3.24 2.90 5.69
C ILE A 53 4.01 3.93 6.52
N MET A 54 3.63 4.12 7.78
CA MET A 54 4.22 5.14 8.65
C MET A 54 5.69 4.84 9.00
N SER A 55 6.05 3.57 9.16
CA SER A 55 7.46 3.17 9.38
C SER A 55 8.33 3.36 8.13
N ALA A 56 7.84 3.00 6.95
CA ALA A 56 8.55 3.25 5.70
C ALA A 56 8.68 4.76 5.40
N LEU A 57 7.65 5.55 5.73
CA LEU A 57 7.64 7.00 5.58
C LEU A 57 8.69 7.65 6.47
N THR A 58 8.74 7.28 7.75
CA THR A 58 9.72 7.82 8.68
C THR A 58 11.14 7.39 8.33
N SER A 59 11.33 6.17 7.81
CA SER A 59 12.60 5.73 7.24
C SER A 59 13.01 6.57 6.02
N PHE A 60 12.08 6.91 5.13
CA PHE A 60 12.36 7.84 4.02
C PHE A 60 12.83 9.20 4.52
N TYR A 61 12.13 9.80 5.50
CA TYR A 61 12.51 11.09 6.04
C TYR A 61 13.87 11.07 6.74
N ASP A 62 14.27 9.95 7.34
CA ASP A 62 15.58 9.83 7.98
C ASP A 62 16.75 10.00 7.00
N PHE A 63 16.57 9.72 5.71
CA PHE A 63 17.59 9.99 4.68
C PHE A 63 17.81 11.48 4.41
N TYR A 64 16.80 12.32 4.65
CA TYR A 64 16.81 13.75 4.31
C TYR A 64 16.67 14.66 5.52
N ARG A 65 16.55 14.11 6.73
CA ARG A 65 16.12 14.80 7.94
C ARG A 65 16.84 16.14 8.19
N PRO A 66 18.16 16.28 7.95
CA PRO A 66 18.85 17.58 8.08
C PRO A 66 18.38 18.64 7.07
N GLU A 67 17.93 18.24 5.88
CA GLU A 67 17.46 19.13 4.81
C GLU A 67 15.96 19.47 4.90
N LEU A 68 15.17 18.70 5.64
CA LEU A 68 13.72 18.90 5.75
C LEU A 68 13.37 20.11 6.63
N GLY A 69 12.26 20.78 6.32
CA GLY A 69 11.72 21.90 7.10
C GLY A 69 10.75 22.76 6.30
N ASP A 70 10.02 23.63 7.00
CA ASP A 70 9.06 24.56 6.37
C ASP A 70 9.67 25.95 6.05
N GLU A 71 10.89 26.22 6.55
CA GLU A 71 11.61 27.49 6.35
C GLU A 71 12.22 27.63 4.94
N PRO A 72 12.44 28.87 4.43
CA PRO A 72 13.07 29.09 3.12
C PRO A 72 14.41 28.35 2.96
N GLY A 73 14.56 27.62 1.85
CA GLY A 73 15.77 26.84 1.55
C GLY A 73 15.76 25.41 2.11
N LYS A 74 14.74 25.02 2.88
CA LYS A 74 14.52 23.61 3.29
C LYS A 74 13.70 22.84 2.26
N LEU A 75 13.88 21.52 2.24
CA LEU A 75 13.13 20.60 1.40
C LEU A 75 11.76 20.30 2.01
N ARG A 76 10.72 20.44 1.19
CA ARG A 76 9.36 20.00 1.51
C ARG A 76 8.95 18.88 0.56
N ILE A 77 9.44 17.69 0.85
CA ILE A 77 9.27 16.48 0.03
C ILE A 77 8.48 15.41 0.78
N TYR A 78 7.83 14.55 0.02
CA TYR A 78 7.07 13.40 0.50
C TYR A 78 7.54 12.18 -0.30
N PRO A 79 7.59 10.97 0.28
CA PRO A 79 8.01 9.79 -0.45
C PRO A 79 7.06 9.49 -1.62
N GLU A 80 7.55 8.79 -2.63
CA GLU A 80 6.75 8.31 -3.77
C GLU A 80 5.95 7.06 -3.38
N TYR A 81 5.08 7.20 -2.38
CA TYR A 81 4.16 6.16 -1.93
C TYR A 81 2.75 6.48 -2.39
N PHE A 82 2.02 5.46 -2.78
CA PHE A 82 0.73 5.57 -3.43
C PHE A 82 -0.27 4.60 -2.80
N VAL A 83 -1.51 5.04 -2.66
CA VAL A 83 -2.62 4.15 -2.33
C VAL A 83 -3.54 4.06 -3.54
N PHE A 84 -3.80 2.85 -3.99
CA PHE A 84 -4.67 2.51 -5.11
C PHE A 84 -5.99 2.00 -4.55
N HIS A 85 -7.00 2.84 -4.67
CA HIS A 85 -8.37 2.59 -4.29
C HIS A 85 -9.12 1.95 -5.45
N VAL A 86 -9.50 0.68 -5.32
CA VAL A 86 -10.25 -0.01 -6.37
C VAL A 86 -11.74 0.28 -6.24
N GLY A 87 -12.38 0.70 -7.33
CA GLY A 87 -13.79 1.03 -7.45
C GLY A 87 -14.15 2.43 -6.96
N GLN A 88 -13.68 2.81 -5.78
CA GLN A 88 -13.99 4.09 -5.15
C GLN A 88 -12.96 4.41 -4.06
N ARG A 89 -12.91 5.66 -3.60
CA ARG A 89 -12.09 6.02 -2.44
C ARG A 89 -12.55 5.26 -1.18
N HIS A 90 -11.58 4.75 -0.42
CA HIS A 90 -11.81 3.92 0.77
C HIS A 90 -11.26 4.50 2.07
N MET A 91 -10.30 5.42 1.99
CA MET A 91 -9.79 6.17 3.14
C MET A 91 -9.00 7.40 2.64
N ASN A 92 -8.94 8.46 3.44
CA ASN A 92 -8.05 9.58 3.26
C ASN A 92 -6.68 9.33 3.92
N HIS A 93 -5.58 9.48 3.18
CA HIS A 93 -4.22 9.21 3.69
C HIS A 93 -3.38 10.45 3.98
N THR A 94 -3.99 11.63 4.02
CA THR A 94 -3.26 12.91 4.19
C THR A 94 -2.50 12.97 5.51
N MET A 95 -3.09 12.46 6.60
CA MET A 95 -2.44 12.45 7.92
C MET A 95 -1.33 11.41 8.03
N MET A 96 -1.22 10.53 7.05
CA MET A 96 -0.13 9.56 6.89
C MET A 96 0.89 10.01 5.84
N ASP A 97 0.89 11.30 5.47
CA ASP A 97 1.81 11.92 4.51
C ASP A 97 1.86 11.24 3.12
N ILE A 98 0.79 10.53 2.74
CA ILE A 98 0.55 10.17 1.33
C ILE A 98 0.04 11.44 0.64
N TRP A 99 0.99 12.25 0.20
CA TRP A 99 0.76 13.61 -0.27
C TRP A 99 1.74 13.96 -1.41
N PRO A 100 1.33 14.70 -2.45
CA PRO A 100 0.06 15.42 -2.64
C PRO A 100 -1.14 14.53 -3.03
N PRO A 101 -2.36 15.10 -3.19
CA PRO A 101 -3.58 14.33 -3.43
C PRO A 101 -3.52 13.34 -4.61
N HIS A 102 -2.68 13.56 -5.62
CA HIS A 102 -2.51 12.64 -6.74
C HIS A 102 -1.87 11.28 -6.37
N LYS A 103 -1.39 11.13 -5.12
CA LYS A 103 -0.85 9.88 -4.57
C LYS A 103 -1.93 8.97 -3.97
N ASP A 104 -3.12 9.50 -3.76
CA ASP A 104 -4.32 8.79 -3.33
C ASP A 104 -5.18 8.58 -4.59
N VAL A 105 -5.07 7.38 -5.18
CA VAL A 105 -5.41 7.09 -6.59
C VAL A 105 -6.68 6.25 -6.63
N ILE A 106 -7.70 6.71 -7.34
CA ILE A 106 -8.91 5.92 -7.59
C ILE A 106 -8.76 5.22 -8.95
N VAL A 107 -8.91 3.90 -8.95
CA VAL A 107 -9.08 3.08 -10.15
C VAL A 107 -10.57 2.73 -10.20
N GLU A 108 -11.31 3.45 -11.06
CA GLU A 108 -12.79 3.49 -11.05
C GLU A 108 -13.44 2.12 -11.28
N GLU A 109 -12.84 1.30 -12.15
CA GLU A 109 -13.32 -0.05 -12.42
C GLU A 109 -12.45 -1.09 -11.73
N ASP A 110 -13.07 -2.15 -11.26
CA ASP A 110 -12.39 -3.33 -10.72
C ASP A 110 -11.88 -4.23 -11.85
N ASP A 111 -11.02 -3.65 -12.67
CA ASP A 111 -10.41 -4.27 -13.84
C ASP A 111 -8.95 -4.60 -13.54
N PRO A 112 -8.53 -5.88 -13.59
CA PRO A 112 -7.16 -6.28 -13.32
C PRO A 112 -6.14 -5.49 -14.19
N GLU A 113 -6.42 -5.28 -15.47
CA GLU A 113 -5.52 -4.59 -16.39
C GLU A 113 -5.36 -3.11 -16.01
N GLU A 114 -6.46 -2.41 -15.69
CA GLU A 114 -6.38 -1.01 -15.27
C GLU A 114 -5.66 -0.82 -13.94
N ILE A 115 -5.91 -1.73 -12.97
CA ILE A 115 -5.25 -1.69 -11.67
C ILE A 115 -3.74 -1.85 -11.88
N LEU A 116 -3.32 -2.86 -12.65
CA LEU A 116 -1.89 -3.10 -12.91
C LEU A 116 -1.24 -2.00 -13.76
N ALA A 117 -1.95 -1.45 -14.75
CA ALA A 117 -1.49 -0.29 -15.51
C ALA A 117 -1.28 0.93 -14.60
N SER A 118 -2.21 1.22 -13.69
CA SER A 118 -2.11 2.33 -12.74
C SER A 118 -0.90 2.20 -11.80
N ILE A 119 -0.60 0.97 -11.37
CA ILE A 119 0.59 0.62 -10.59
C ILE A 119 1.87 0.86 -11.43
N ASN A 120 1.89 0.40 -12.68
CA ASN A 120 3.02 0.57 -13.57
C ASN A 120 3.30 2.04 -13.91
N ASP A 121 2.28 2.85 -14.15
CA ASP A 121 2.38 4.28 -14.48
C ASP A 121 3.03 5.09 -13.37
N ARG A 122 2.85 4.65 -12.11
CA ARG A 122 3.49 5.27 -10.93
C ARG A 122 4.84 4.67 -10.59
N GLY A 123 5.26 3.65 -11.33
CA GLY A 123 6.57 3.04 -11.19
C GLY A 123 6.76 2.31 -9.87
N ILE A 124 5.72 1.67 -9.32
CA ILE A 124 5.80 0.95 -8.04
C ILE A 124 6.90 -0.12 -8.07
N THR A 125 7.76 -0.12 -7.04
CA THR A 125 8.83 -1.11 -6.84
C THR A 125 8.48 -2.09 -5.72
N ARG A 126 7.70 -1.65 -4.73
CA ARG A 126 7.25 -2.46 -3.58
C ARG A 126 5.73 -2.50 -3.57
N LEU A 127 5.13 -3.66 -3.81
CA LEU A 127 3.67 -3.80 -3.92
C LEU A 127 3.08 -4.42 -2.66
N VAL A 128 2.06 -3.79 -2.08
CA VAL A 128 1.37 -4.24 -0.87
C VAL A 128 -0.11 -4.39 -1.21
N VAL A 129 -0.67 -5.59 -1.03
CA VAL A 129 -2.04 -5.91 -1.45
C VAL A 129 -2.85 -6.52 -0.31
N GLU A 130 -4.16 -6.32 -0.32
CA GLU A 130 -5.07 -7.01 0.60
C GLU A 130 -4.97 -8.54 0.39
N ASP A 131 -5.02 -9.29 1.49
CA ASP A 131 -4.89 -10.75 1.52
C ASP A 131 -6.18 -11.42 1.06
N ILE A 132 -6.42 -11.34 -0.25
CA ILE A 132 -7.56 -11.95 -0.93
C ILE A 132 -7.15 -13.24 -1.64
N THR A 133 -8.13 -14.03 -2.09
CA THR A 133 -7.85 -15.26 -2.85
C THR A 133 -7.24 -14.89 -4.20
N PRO A 134 -6.05 -15.43 -4.58
CA PRO A 134 -5.48 -15.18 -5.90
C PRO A 134 -6.40 -15.65 -7.03
N THR A 135 -6.48 -14.86 -8.09
CA THR A 135 -7.22 -15.17 -9.33
C THR A 135 -6.27 -15.35 -10.52
N GLU A 136 -6.81 -15.71 -11.69
CA GLU A 136 -6.04 -15.88 -12.94
C GLU A 136 -6.54 -14.88 -14.01
N PRO A 137 -6.36 -13.57 -13.80
CA PRO A 137 -6.80 -12.54 -14.74
C PRO A 137 -5.99 -12.57 -16.03
N THR A 138 -6.51 -11.91 -17.06
CA THR A 138 -5.82 -11.76 -18.35
C THR A 138 -5.36 -10.33 -18.51
N PHE A 139 -4.11 -10.14 -18.89
CA PHE A 139 -3.46 -8.84 -19.04
C PHE A 139 -2.88 -8.66 -20.44
N LEU A 140 -2.56 -7.41 -20.78
CA LEU A 140 -1.64 -7.13 -21.86
C LEU A 140 -0.23 -7.62 -21.51
N ARG A 141 0.46 -8.21 -22.49
CA ARG A 141 1.83 -8.72 -22.32
C ARG A 141 2.81 -7.65 -21.88
N GLU A 142 2.66 -6.44 -22.39
CA GLU A 142 3.48 -5.28 -22.07
C GLU A 142 3.27 -4.83 -20.62
N THR A 143 2.03 -4.87 -20.14
CA THR A 143 1.66 -4.51 -18.76
C THR A 143 2.30 -5.47 -17.77
N ILE A 144 2.23 -6.79 -18.01
CA ILE A 144 2.93 -7.79 -17.20
C ILE A 144 4.45 -7.62 -17.29
N SER A 145 5.00 -7.41 -18.48
CA SER A 145 6.44 -7.25 -18.68
C SER A 145 6.98 -6.02 -17.92
N SER A 146 6.23 -4.93 -17.90
CA SER A 146 6.54 -3.71 -17.13
C SER A 146 6.54 -4.00 -15.63
N ALA A 147 5.54 -4.72 -15.13
CA ALA A 147 5.41 -5.08 -13.72
C ALA A 147 6.57 -5.99 -13.27
N LYS A 148 6.85 -7.06 -14.01
CA LYS A 148 7.98 -7.98 -13.77
C LYS A 148 9.32 -7.28 -13.65
N ARG A 149 9.58 -6.32 -14.52
CA ARG A 149 10.85 -5.60 -14.56
C ARG A 149 11.02 -4.70 -13.35
N ARG A 150 9.93 -4.24 -12.74
CA ARG A 150 9.94 -3.14 -11.78
C ARG A 150 9.62 -3.54 -10.35
N ILE A 151 8.64 -4.41 -10.14
CA ILE A 151 8.23 -4.84 -8.82
C ILE A 151 9.24 -5.85 -8.30
N VAL A 152 9.97 -5.46 -7.26
CA VAL A 152 11.08 -6.24 -6.70
C VAL A 152 10.69 -7.04 -5.46
N SER A 153 9.64 -6.62 -4.75
CA SER A 153 9.11 -7.36 -3.59
C SER A 153 7.63 -7.04 -3.40
N ALA A 154 6.90 -7.99 -2.82
CA ALA A 154 5.50 -7.81 -2.50
C ALA A 154 5.11 -8.38 -1.13
N LEU A 155 4.08 -7.78 -0.54
CA LEU A 155 3.52 -8.18 0.75
C LEU A 155 2.00 -8.29 0.65
N ALA A 156 1.43 -9.27 1.35
CA ALA A 156 0.00 -9.30 1.66
C ALA A 156 -0.26 -8.73 3.06
N TYR A 157 -1.33 -7.95 3.19
CA TYR A 157 -1.84 -7.42 4.46
C TYR A 157 -3.33 -7.72 4.60
N ASN A 158 -3.88 -7.67 5.81
CA ASN A 158 -5.33 -7.79 5.99
C ASN A 158 -5.89 -6.45 6.53
N PRO A 159 -7.08 -6.01 6.11
CA PRO A 159 -7.75 -4.82 6.66
C PRO A 159 -7.82 -4.75 8.19
N THR A 160 -7.88 -5.89 8.86
CA THR A 160 -7.91 -5.96 10.33
C THR A 160 -6.54 -5.78 11.00
N GLY A 161 -5.45 -5.68 10.21
CA GLY A 161 -4.07 -5.68 10.69
C GLY A 161 -3.53 -7.07 11.07
N ARG A 162 -4.30 -8.14 10.84
CA ARG A 162 -3.92 -9.53 11.11
C ARG A 162 -4.03 -10.38 9.84
N VAL A 163 -2.88 -10.72 9.26
CA VAL A 163 -2.81 -11.57 8.06
C VAL A 163 -2.64 -13.03 8.46
N ASN A 164 -3.20 -13.94 7.68
CA ASN A 164 -2.99 -15.36 7.89
C ASN A 164 -1.56 -15.74 7.50
N GLN A 165 -0.92 -16.59 8.32
CA GLN A 165 0.47 -17.02 8.11
C GLN A 165 1.46 -15.85 7.94
N GLY A 166 1.22 -14.75 8.66
CA GLY A 166 2.12 -13.61 8.66
C GLY A 166 3.49 -13.95 9.24
N ASP A 167 4.53 -13.59 8.52
CA ASP A 167 5.93 -13.77 8.88
C ASP A 167 6.64 -12.46 9.25
N ILE A 168 5.96 -11.33 9.06
CA ILE A 168 6.41 -9.99 9.44
C ILE A 168 5.49 -9.43 10.52
N LYS A 169 6.05 -8.77 11.53
CA LYS A 169 5.33 -7.90 12.47
C LYS A 169 5.92 -6.50 12.46
N VAL A 170 5.06 -5.50 12.46
CA VAL A 170 5.44 -4.10 12.67
C VAL A 170 4.64 -3.54 13.84
N MET A 171 5.36 -3.21 14.91
CA MET A 171 4.82 -2.52 16.07
C MET A 171 5.01 -1.02 15.86
N GLY A 172 3.89 -0.28 15.89
CA GLY A 172 3.86 1.18 15.77
C GLY A 172 4.15 1.89 17.07
N CYS A 173 3.96 3.21 17.07
CA CYS A 173 4.06 4.08 18.23
C CYS A 173 2.78 4.91 18.41
N ALA A 174 2.64 5.57 19.57
CA ALA A 174 1.42 6.35 19.86
C ALA A 174 1.18 7.49 18.85
N GLU A 175 2.26 8.15 18.38
CA GLU A 175 2.13 9.23 17.41
C GLU A 175 1.72 8.71 16.01
N SER A 176 2.20 7.55 15.59
CA SER A 176 1.80 6.95 14.31
C SER A 176 0.33 6.54 14.34
N GLU A 177 -0.12 5.99 15.47
CA GLU A 177 -1.51 5.62 15.67
C GLU A 177 -2.45 6.82 15.63
N LYS A 178 -2.08 7.96 16.22
CA LYS A 178 -2.86 9.20 16.11
C LYS A 178 -3.06 9.62 14.66
N ASN A 179 -2.02 9.53 13.84
CA ASN A 179 -2.09 9.87 12.41
C ASN A 179 -2.99 8.91 11.64
N ILE A 180 -2.89 7.61 11.88
CA ILE A 180 -3.74 6.58 11.25
C ILE A 180 -5.22 6.80 11.62
N LEU A 181 -5.51 7.02 12.90
CA LEU A 181 -6.87 7.31 13.37
C LEU A 181 -7.39 8.64 12.83
N ALA A 182 -6.55 9.68 12.72
CA ALA A 182 -6.94 10.96 12.13
C ALA A 182 -7.30 10.80 10.65
N SER A 183 -6.54 10.01 9.89
CA SER A 183 -6.84 9.64 8.51
C SER A 183 -8.22 8.99 8.37
N MET A 184 -8.51 7.96 9.18
CA MET A 184 -9.85 7.34 9.23
C MET A 184 -10.94 8.36 9.60
N ASN A 185 -10.72 9.20 10.61
CA ASN A 185 -11.71 10.18 11.06
C ASN A 185 -11.98 11.29 10.03
N MET A 186 -11.05 11.56 9.12
CA MET A 186 -11.20 12.53 8.02
C MET A 186 -11.82 11.94 6.75
N SER A 187 -12.12 10.63 6.73
CA SER A 187 -12.59 9.92 5.55
C SER A 187 -14.13 9.94 5.46
N GLU A 188 -14.69 10.65 4.50
CA GLU A 188 -16.15 10.81 4.33
C GLU A 188 -16.84 9.49 3.93
N GLU A 189 -16.09 8.61 3.29
CA GLU A 189 -16.47 7.28 2.80
C GLU A 189 -16.65 6.24 3.92
N ILE A 190 -16.23 6.54 5.15
CA ILE A 190 -16.34 5.63 6.30
C ILE A 190 -17.47 6.09 7.22
N SER A 191 -18.54 5.28 7.33
CA SER A 191 -19.67 5.56 8.23
C SER A 191 -19.27 5.54 9.71
N GLU A 192 -20.08 6.14 10.58
CA GLU A 192 -19.82 6.15 12.02
C GLU A 192 -19.81 4.74 12.64
N GLU A 193 -20.69 3.84 12.20
CA GLU A 193 -20.69 2.44 12.64
C GLU A 193 -19.39 1.74 12.23
N LEU A 194 -18.95 1.95 11.00
CA LEU A 194 -17.71 1.38 10.50
C LEU A 194 -16.49 1.97 11.22
N ARG A 195 -16.47 3.28 11.50
CA ARG A 195 -15.41 3.92 12.31
C ARG A 195 -15.30 3.31 13.68
N ALA A 196 -16.42 3.05 14.35
CA ALA A 196 -16.44 2.37 15.65
C ALA A 196 -15.85 0.95 15.54
N GLN A 197 -16.24 0.20 14.51
CA GLN A 197 -15.71 -1.14 14.26
C GLN A 197 -14.21 -1.14 13.96
N LEU A 198 -13.72 -0.19 13.15
CA LEU A 198 -12.30 -0.06 12.84
C LEU A 198 -11.47 0.27 14.08
N LYS A 199 -11.98 1.10 14.99
CA LYS A 199 -11.32 1.36 16.29
C LYS A 199 -11.23 0.09 17.14
N ILE A 200 -12.31 -0.68 17.25
CA ILE A 200 -12.32 -1.97 17.96
C ILE A 200 -11.29 -2.93 17.33
N ASN A 201 -11.22 -2.98 16.00
CA ASN A 201 -10.23 -3.82 15.31
C ASN A 201 -8.80 -3.43 15.71
N ARG A 202 -8.49 -2.13 15.81
CA ARG A 202 -7.16 -1.64 16.25
C ARG A 202 -6.88 -1.94 17.71
N GLU A 203 -7.86 -1.81 18.60
CA GLU A 203 -7.74 -2.21 20.00
C GLU A 203 -7.41 -3.70 20.15
N ASN A 204 -8.06 -4.57 19.37
CA ASN A 204 -7.82 -6.02 19.39
C ASN A 204 -6.40 -6.44 18.97
N ILE A 205 -5.69 -5.57 18.24
CA ILE A 205 -4.33 -5.83 17.76
C ILE A 205 -3.28 -5.03 18.54
N THR A 206 -3.68 -4.36 19.62
CA THR A 206 -2.81 -3.60 20.51
C THR A 206 -2.15 -4.50 21.54
N VAL A 207 -0.82 -4.41 21.66
CA VAL A 207 0.01 -5.12 22.64
C VAL A 207 0.91 -4.10 23.32
N ASP A 208 0.93 -4.07 24.65
CA ASP A 208 1.71 -3.12 25.44
C ASP A 208 1.50 -1.65 25.01
N ASN A 209 0.24 -1.27 24.80
CA ASN A 209 -0.21 0.05 24.31
C ASN A 209 0.29 0.44 22.90
N CYS A 210 0.82 -0.50 22.13
CA CYS A 210 1.24 -0.28 20.75
C CYS A 210 0.44 -1.18 19.82
N VAL A 211 -0.13 -0.62 18.76
CA VAL A 211 -0.73 -1.45 17.70
C VAL A 211 0.38 -2.25 17.03
N VAL A 212 0.20 -3.56 16.96
CA VAL A 212 1.06 -4.46 16.20
C VAL A 212 0.27 -4.87 14.97
N GLU A 213 0.84 -4.73 13.78
CA GLU A 213 0.28 -5.22 12.52
C GLU A 213 1.15 -6.37 11.99
N THR A 214 0.56 -7.31 11.26
CA THR A 214 1.26 -8.45 10.66
C THR A 214 1.11 -8.48 9.15
N TYR A 215 2.15 -8.91 8.45
CA TYR A 215 2.20 -9.02 7.00
C TYR A 215 2.81 -10.35 6.58
N ARG A 216 2.53 -10.75 5.35
CA ARG A 216 3.06 -11.97 4.75
C ARG A 216 3.86 -11.61 3.51
N ARG A 217 5.12 -12.01 3.45
CA ARG A 217 5.90 -11.94 2.21
C ARG A 217 5.28 -12.84 1.15
N ILE A 218 5.12 -12.31 -0.04
CA ILE A 218 4.58 -13.04 -1.19
C ILE A 218 5.41 -12.72 -2.44
N GLU A 219 5.37 -13.61 -3.42
CA GLU A 219 5.99 -13.35 -4.71
C GLU A 219 5.24 -12.22 -5.44
N PRO A 220 5.93 -11.35 -6.21
CA PRO A 220 5.28 -10.33 -7.03
C PRO A 220 4.19 -10.87 -7.96
N SER A 221 4.38 -12.07 -8.51
CA SER A 221 3.38 -12.76 -9.32
C SER A 221 2.07 -13.01 -8.56
N GLN A 222 2.21 -13.52 -7.33
CA GLN A 222 1.07 -13.77 -6.44
C GLN A 222 0.37 -12.46 -6.08
N ALA A 223 1.11 -11.39 -5.82
CA ALA A 223 0.51 -10.08 -5.53
C ALA A 223 -0.32 -9.54 -6.70
N VAL A 224 0.14 -9.73 -7.94
CA VAL A 224 -0.63 -9.36 -9.14
C VAL A 224 -1.90 -10.19 -9.29
N HIS A 225 -1.86 -11.47 -8.93
CA HIS A 225 -3.06 -12.32 -8.89
C HIS A 225 -4.01 -11.97 -7.74
N MET A 226 -3.57 -11.19 -6.75
CA MET A 226 -4.36 -10.71 -5.61
C MET A 226 -4.82 -9.25 -5.76
N LEU A 227 -4.70 -8.66 -6.96
CA LEU A 227 -5.20 -7.29 -7.19
C LEU A 227 -6.71 -7.19 -7.21
N THR A 228 -7.38 -8.26 -7.64
CA THR A 228 -8.84 -8.31 -7.80
C THR A 228 -9.37 -9.74 -7.72
N GLU A 229 -10.62 -9.85 -7.26
CA GLU A 229 -11.40 -11.10 -7.27
C GLU A 229 -12.05 -11.34 -8.65
N PHE A 230 -12.01 -10.35 -9.55
CA PHE A 230 -12.62 -10.43 -10.87
C PHE A 230 -11.58 -10.76 -11.94
N THR A 231 -11.94 -11.66 -12.86
CA THR A 231 -11.12 -11.99 -14.02
C THR A 231 -11.64 -11.36 -15.32
N LYS A 232 -12.70 -10.56 -15.23
CA LYS A 232 -13.31 -9.88 -16.38
C LYS A 232 -12.60 -8.57 -16.63
N VAL A 233 -12.43 -8.23 -17.91
CA VAL A 233 -11.94 -6.92 -18.33
C VAL A 233 -13.06 -5.88 -18.17
N GLY A 234 -12.68 -4.67 -17.77
CA GLY A 234 -13.53 -3.51 -17.67
C GLY A 234 -13.79 -2.85 -19.03
N SER A 235 -14.55 -1.77 -19.02
CA SER A 235 -15.02 -1.10 -20.23
C SER A 235 -13.87 -0.48 -21.05
N LYS A 236 -12.89 0.14 -20.38
CA LYS A 236 -11.74 0.76 -21.03
C LYS A 236 -10.81 -0.28 -21.64
N THR A 237 -10.50 -1.34 -20.90
CA THR A 237 -9.68 -2.44 -21.41
C THR A 237 -10.37 -3.12 -22.59
N SER A 238 -11.68 -3.33 -22.50
CA SER A 238 -12.47 -3.86 -23.63
C SER A 238 -12.34 -2.98 -24.87
N SER A 239 -12.50 -1.66 -24.73
CA SER A 239 -12.35 -0.72 -25.85
C SER A 239 -10.92 -0.74 -26.45
N TYR A 240 -9.90 -0.90 -25.62
CA TYR A 240 -8.53 -1.04 -26.11
C TYR A 240 -8.30 -2.36 -26.86
N LEU A 241 -8.86 -3.47 -26.37
CA LEU A 241 -8.79 -4.77 -27.04
C LEU A 241 -9.54 -4.80 -28.36
N GLU A 242 -10.65 -4.06 -28.48
CA GLU A 242 -11.35 -3.87 -29.76
C GLU A 242 -10.45 -3.23 -30.82
N VAL A 243 -9.64 -2.23 -30.45
CA VAL A 243 -8.64 -1.61 -31.35
C VAL A 243 -7.57 -2.62 -31.78
N LEU A 244 -7.26 -3.60 -30.92
CA LEU A 244 -6.35 -4.71 -31.22
C LEU A 244 -7.03 -5.91 -31.90
N GLU A 245 -8.26 -5.73 -32.39
CA GLU A 245 -9.08 -6.76 -33.04
C GLU A 245 -9.34 -7.99 -32.16
N ASN A 246 -9.33 -7.81 -30.82
CA ASN A 246 -9.46 -8.87 -29.83
C ASN A 246 -8.47 -10.02 -30.05
N ASN A 247 -7.27 -9.71 -30.52
CA ASN A 247 -6.28 -10.73 -30.86
C ASN A 247 -5.54 -11.23 -29.60
N ASP A 248 -5.79 -12.49 -29.24
CA ASP A 248 -5.19 -13.16 -28.07
C ASP A 248 -3.66 -13.12 -28.02
N LYS A 249 -2.98 -12.87 -29.15
CA LYS A 249 -1.51 -12.76 -29.18
C LYS A 249 -0.95 -11.63 -28.32
N TYR A 250 -1.76 -10.62 -27.99
CA TYR A 250 -1.39 -9.50 -27.12
C TYR A 250 -1.68 -9.75 -25.65
N LEU A 251 -2.42 -10.82 -25.35
CA LEU A 251 -2.85 -11.18 -24.01
C LEU A 251 -1.94 -12.23 -23.38
N THR A 252 -1.92 -12.24 -22.06
CA THR A 252 -1.27 -13.27 -21.25
C THR A 252 -1.97 -13.43 -19.90
N LYS A 253 -2.01 -14.66 -19.41
CA LYS A 253 -2.32 -14.98 -18.00
C LYS A 253 -1.06 -15.33 -17.21
N SER A 254 0.05 -15.53 -17.92
CA SER A 254 1.32 -15.83 -17.30
C SER A 254 1.90 -14.55 -16.71
N TRP A 255 2.39 -14.67 -15.47
CA TRP A 255 3.53 -13.91 -15.01
C TRP A 255 4.71 -14.33 -15.88
#